data_AF-A0A849F312-F1
#
_entry.id   AF-A0A849F312-F1
#
_cell.length_a   1.000
_cell.length_b   1.000
_cell.length_c   1.000
_cell.angle_alpha   90.00
_cell.angle_beta   90.00
_cell.angle_gamma   90.00
#
_symmetry.space_group_name_H-M   'P 1'
#
loop_
_entity.id
_entity.type
_entity.pdbx_description
1 polymer ?
#
loop_
_entity_poly.entity_id
_entity_poly.type
_entity_poly.pdbx_seq_one_letter_code
_entity_poly.pdbx_strand_id
1 'polypeptide(L)'
;EPTIQDIKIEYQHYDYSEERLKAELEEAKQDYDEEFVKYNSAKEDGFKNGIVFHPDSFQHKEIFVKIVEKSKNDSTEYSAPLANRKMADCTPEEQIVKINEREIRKKQIENNKQFEEVVQMIRETKYIDTKKTLSTDEMVAFSISLFENNVDYMSQQKYFSKFLGDTSKMTKVEMVENFKKKFKKEIFHKLIRYMLTKQVHFGESNHVNNLTNISFYSAMQGYYISKIAGIEKEYAEKRDKREARLKERITVLEKQIEELND
;
A
#
# COMPACT_ATOMS: atom_id res chain seq x y z
N GLU A 1 -7.17 26.41 -25.41
CA GLU A 1 -6.29 27.44 -24.85
C GLU A 1 -6.58 27.54 -23.36
N PRO A 2 -5.58 27.43 -22.48
CA PRO A 2 -5.79 27.40 -21.04
C PRO A 2 -6.14 28.78 -20.50
N THR A 3 -7.08 28.83 -19.55
CA THR A 3 -7.47 30.06 -18.86
C THR A 3 -7.10 30.02 -17.38
N ILE A 4 -7.01 31.20 -16.76
CA ILE A 4 -6.67 31.33 -15.33
C ILE A 4 -7.73 30.71 -14.41
N GLN A 5 -8.96 30.53 -14.91
CA GLN A 5 -10.03 29.84 -14.18
C GLN A 5 -9.80 28.33 -14.19
N ASP A 6 -9.35 27.76 -15.30
CA ASP A 6 -9.07 26.31 -15.42
C ASP A 6 -7.95 25.91 -14.44
N ILE A 7 -6.89 26.70 -14.37
CA ILE A 7 -5.75 26.46 -13.45
C ILE A 7 -6.18 26.60 -11.99
N LYS A 8 -7.07 27.55 -11.67
CA LYS A 8 -7.64 27.67 -10.32
C LYS A 8 -8.49 26.46 -9.93
N ILE A 9 -9.20 25.85 -10.87
CA ILE A 9 -9.99 24.63 -10.62
C ILE A 9 -9.06 23.42 -10.45
N GLU A 10 -8.06 23.28 -11.32
CA GLU A 10 -7.10 22.17 -11.28
C GLU A 10 -6.26 22.18 -9.99
N TYR A 11 -5.83 23.37 -9.55
CA TYR A 11 -5.05 23.56 -8.33
C TYR A 11 -5.87 24.04 -7.13
N GLN A 12 -7.20 23.86 -7.12
CA GLN A 12 -8.10 24.32 -6.06
C GLN A 12 -7.74 23.81 -4.64
N HIS A 13 -6.95 22.74 -4.56
CA HIS A 13 -6.51 22.13 -3.30
C HIS A 13 -5.21 22.74 -2.75
N TYR A 14 -4.62 23.73 -3.43
CA TYR A 14 -3.39 24.41 -3.04
C TYR A 14 -3.63 25.91 -2.85
N ASP A 15 -3.09 26.49 -1.76
CA ASP A 15 -3.14 27.94 -1.48
C ASP A 15 -2.08 28.70 -2.31
N TYR A 16 -2.20 28.67 -3.63
CA TYR A 16 -1.26 29.36 -4.51
C TYR A 16 -1.46 30.88 -4.48
N SER A 17 -0.35 31.62 -4.39
CA SER A 17 -0.35 33.07 -4.56
C SER A 17 -0.68 33.45 -6.00
N GLU A 18 -1.20 34.67 -6.21
CA GLU A 18 -1.55 35.16 -7.56
C GLU A 18 -0.35 35.15 -8.53
N GLU A 19 0.87 35.31 -8.02
CA GLU A 19 2.10 35.24 -8.81
C GLU A 19 2.40 33.82 -9.30
N ARG A 20 2.18 32.80 -8.46
CA ARG A 20 2.32 31.40 -8.87
C ARG A 20 1.26 30.98 -9.88
N LEU A 21 0.00 31.40 -9.69
CA LEU A 21 -1.07 31.12 -10.64
C LEU A 21 -0.80 31.71 -12.03
N LYS A 22 -0.11 32.86 -12.11
CA LYS A 22 0.30 33.44 -13.40
C LYS A 22 1.46 32.68 -14.04
N ALA A 23 2.42 32.19 -13.26
CA ALA A 23 3.51 31.36 -13.77
C ALA A 23 2.99 30.04 -14.37
N GLU A 24 2.09 29.36 -13.66
CA GLU A 24 1.44 28.13 -14.15
C GLU A 24 0.59 28.40 -15.40
N LEU A 25 -0.04 29.58 -15.52
CA LEU A 25 -0.76 29.98 -16.73
C LEU A 25 0.14 30.15 -17.93
N GLU A 26 1.31 30.78 -17.75
CA GLU A 26 2.28 30.94 -18.83
C GLU A 26 2.86 29.59 -19.27
N GLU A 27 3.17 28.70 -18.32
CA GLU A 27 3.64 27.33 -18.63
C GLU A 27 2.56 26.54 -19.38
N ALA A 28 1.32 26.54 -18.88
CA ALA A 28 0.21 25.86 -19.56
C ALA A 28 -0.04 26.42 -20.96
N LYS A 29 0.11 27.73 -21.18
CA LYS A 29 -0.01 28.35 -22.51
C LYS A 29 1.11 27.93 -23.44
N GLN A 30 2.35 27.87 -22.96
CA GLN A 30 3.48 27.37 -23.75
C GLN A 30 3.27 25.91 -24.15
N ASP A 31 2.85 25.06 -23.21
CA ASP A 31 2.53 23.65 -23.49
C ASP A 31 1.39 23.54 -24.52
N TYR A 32 0.34 24.34 -24.36
CA TYR A 32 -0.77 24.39 -25.31
C TYR A 32 -0.31 24.79 -26.71
N ASP A 33 0.54 25.81 -26.84
CA ASP A 33 1.06 26.26 -28.13
C ASP A 33 1.97 25.19 -28.78
N GLU A 34 2.83 24.53 -27.99
CA GLU A 34 3.65 23.42 -28.46
C GLU A 34 2.82 22.22 -28.93
N GLU A 35 1.82 21.82 -28.16
CA GLU A 35 0.88 20.77 -28.53
C GLU A 35 0.03 21.15 -29.74
N PHE A 36 -0.37 22.42 -29.85
CA PHE A 36 -1.12 22.93 -30.99
C PHE A 36 -0.30 22.91 -32.28
N VAL A 37 0.99 23.26 -32.22
CA VAL A 37 1.91 23.13 -33.36
C VAL A 37 2.08 21.66 -33.75
N LYS A 38 2.30 20.74 -32.79
CA LYS A 38 2.38 19.29 -33.06
C LYS A 38 1.09 18.73 -33.65
N TYR A 39 -0.07 19.20 -33.19
CA TYR A 39 -1.37 18.77 -33.71
C TYR A 39 -1.57 19.22 -35.17
N ASN A 40 -1.16 20.46 -35.50
CA ASN A 40 -1.26 20.98 -36.86
C ASN A 40 -0.25 20.31 -37.81
N SER A 41 0.94 19.93 -37.33
CA SER A 41 1.94 19.19 -38.11
C SER A 41 1.65 17.68 -38.22
N ALA A 42 0.67 17.14 -37.48
CA ALA A 42 0.40 15.71 -37.42
C ALA A 42 0.15 15.05 -38.80
N LYS A 43 -0.49 15.77 -39.74
CA LYS A 43 -0.69 15.28 -41.11
C LYS A 43 0.63 15.16 -41.90
N GLU A 44 1.58 16.07 -41.67
CA GLU A 44 2.91 16.05 -42.27
C GLU A 44 3.79 14.96 -41.63
N ASP A 45 3.60 14.69 -40.33
CA ASP A 45 4.31 13.66 -39.55
C ASP A 45 3.80 12.21 -39.73
N GLY A 46 2.94 12.00 -40.75
CA GLY A 46 2.45 10.69 -41.17
C GLY A 46 1.26 10.13 -40.37
N PHE A 47 0.53 10.98 -39.62
CA PHE A 47 -0.73 10.59 -39.01
C PHE A 47 -1.89 10.67 -40.01
N LYS A 48 -2.84 9.74 -39.91
CA LYS A 48 -4.07 9.69 -40.73
C LYS A 48 -5.28 10.00 -39.85
N ASN A 49 -6.34 10.54 -40.45
CA ASN A 49 -7.61 10.73 -39.75
C ASN A 49 -8.23 9.35 -39.42
N GLY A 50 -8.64 9.18 -38.17
CA GLY A 50 -9.36 8.01 -37.66
C GLY A 50 -10.56 8.44 -36.83
N ILE A 51 -11.47 7.52 -36.56
CA ILE A 51 -12.64 7.76 -35.72
C ILE A 51 -12.55 6.81 -34.53
N VAL A 52 -12.50 7.35 -33.31
CA VAL A 52 -12.67 6.54 -32.09
C VAL A 52 -14.15 6.45 -31.81
N PHE A 53 -14.63 5.22 -31.66
CA PHE A 53 -16.00 4.94 -31.28
C PHE A 53 -16.04 4.46 -29.84
N HIS A 54 -16.81 5.13 -28.99
CA HIS A 54 -17.05 4.67 -27.62
C HIS A 54 -18.23 3.70 -27.62
N PRO A 55 -18.02 2.40 -27.34
CA PRO A 55 -19.02 1.36 -27.58
C PRO A 55 -20.28 1.53 -26.74
N ASP A 56 -20.15 2.02 -25.51
CA ASP A 56 -21.29 2.08 -24.57
C ASP A 56 -22.15 3.35 -24.73
N SER A 57 -21.55 4.45 -25.19
CA SER A 57 -22.25 5.74 -25.36
C SER A 57 -22.60 6.02 -26.82
N PHE A 58 -22.15 5.18 -27.76
CA PHE A 58 -22.27 5.34 -29.22
C PHE A 58 -21.76 6.69 -29.75
N GLN A 59 -20.95 7.39 -28.95
CA GLN A 59 -20.34 8.65 -29.35
C GLN A 59 -19.06 8.37 -30.15
N HIS A 60 -18.82 9.21 -31.15
CA HIS A 60 -17.62 9.12 -31.97
C HIS A 60 -16.84 10.44 -31.92
N LYS A 61 -15.52 10.33 -31.98
CA LYS A 61 -14.60 11.47 -32.03
C LYS A 61 -13.56 11.25 -33.12
N GLU A 62 -13.37 12.25 -33.98
CA GLU A 62 -12.29 12.24 -34.96
C GLU A 62 -10.95 12.44 -34.25
N ILE A 63 -9.95 11.63 -34.63
CA ILE A 63 -8.60 11.64 -34.06
C ILE A 63 -7.55 11.47 -35.16
N PHE A 64 -6.29 11.75 -34.84
CA PHE A 64 -5.14 11.42 -35.67
C PHE A 64 -4.51 10.09 -35.21
N VAL A 65 -4.36 9.12 -36.11
CA VAL A 65 -3.80 7.79 -35.86
C VAL A 65 -2.56 7.57 -36.71
N LYS A 66 -1.46 7.14 -36.08
CA LYS A 66 -0.25 6.66 -36.76
C LYS A 66 -0.12 5.17 -36.55
N ILE A 67 -0.24 4.39 -37.63
CA ILE A 67 -0.03 2.94 -37.59
C ILE A 67 1.48 2.70 -37.56
N VAL A 68 2.01 2.38 -36.38
CA VAL A 68 3.39 1.93 -36.23
C VAL A 68 3.41 0.43 -36.49
N GLU A 69 3.72 0.04 -37.73
CA GLU A 69 3.98 -1.38 -38.03
C GLU A 69 5.25 -1.81 -37.30
N LYS A 70 5.08 -2.53 -36.18
CA LYS A 70 6.16 -3.36 -35.66
C LYS A 70 6.41 -4.44 -36.70
N SER A 71 7.59 -4.43 -37.33
CA SER A 71 8.02 -5.50 -38.22
C SER A 71 7.84 -6.85 -37.52
N LYS A 72 6.84 -7.60 -37.97
CA LYS A 72 6.66 -9.00 -37.60
C LYS A 72 7.65 -9.82 -38.41
N ASN A 73 8.88 -9.91 -37.92
CA ASN A 73 9.60 -11.15 -38.14
C ASN A 73 9.07 -12.14 -37.08
N ASP A 74 8.53 -13.25 -37.59
CA ASP A 74 7.96 -14.42 -36.91
C ASP A 74 6.51 -14.29 -36.40
N SER A 75 5.57 -14.31 -37.35
CA SER A 75 4.18 -14.66 -37.09
C SER A 75 4.06 -16.13 -36.66
N THR A 76 3.98 -16.38 -35.36
CA THR A 76 3.32 -17.60 -34.87
C THR A 76 1.81 -17.31 -34.81
N GLU A 77 1.03 -18.03 -35.63
CA GLU A 77 -0.41 -17.88 -35.86
C GLU A 77 -1.29 -18.29 -34.66
N TYR A 78 -1.05 -17.75 -33.47
CA TYR A 78 -1.79 -18.19 -32.30
C TYR A 78 -2.43 -17.04 -31.52
N SER A 79 -3.77 -17.02 -31.52
CA SER A 79 -4.61 -16.07 -30.79
C SER A 79 -4.62 -16.28 -29.27
N ALA A 80 -4.34 -17.51 -28.80
CA ALA A 80 -4.35 -17.86 -27.37
C ALA A 80 -2.94 -17.84 -26.74
N PRO A 81 -2.78 -17.38 -25.48
CA PRO A 81 -1.54 -17.51 -24.72
C PRO A 81 -1.12 -18.97 -24.57
N LEU A 82 0.20 -19.24 -24.56
CA LEU A 82 0.75 -20.60 -24.50
C LEU A 82 0.10 -21.43 -23.39
N ALA A 83 -0.06 -20.88 -22.19
CA ALA A 83 -0.68 -21.56 -21.03
C ALA A 83 -2.05 -22.21 -21.31
N ASN A 84 -2.86 -21.62 -22.20
CA ASN A 84 -4.23 -22.04 -22.47
C ASN A 84 -4.36 -22.98 -23.69
N ARG A 85 -3.30 -23.16 -24.47
CA ARG A 85 -3.32 -24.08 -25.64
C ARG A 85 -3.31 -25.55 -25.18
N LYS A 86 -3.91 -26.46 -25.95
CA LYS A 86 -3.74 -27.91 -25.67
C LYS A 86 -2.32 -28.33 -26.06
N MET A 87 -1.80 -29.39 -25.45
CA MET A 87 -0.46 -29.90 -25.77
C MET A 87 -0.32 -30.27 -27.25
N ALA A 88 -1.38 -30.80 -27.85
CA ALA A 88 -1.42 -31.20 -29.26
C ALA A 88 -1.28 -30.01 -30.23
N ASP A 89 -1.62 -28.79 -29.78
CA ASP A 89 -1.63 -27.57 -30.60
C ASP A 89 -0.35 -26.74 -30.38
N CYS A 90 0.64 -27.27 -29.67
CA CYS A 90 1.92 -26.60 -29.37
C CYS A 90 3.05 -27.21 -30.19
N THR A 91 4.03 -26.39 -30.57
CA THR A 91 5.28 -26.89 -31.17
C THR A 91 6.06 -27.74 -30.16
N PRO A 92 6.99 -28.61 -30.59
CA PRO A 92 7.80 -29.40 -29.64
C PRO A 92 8.55 -28.55 -28.60
N GLU A 93 9.05 -27.37 -28.98
CA GLU A 93 9.70 -26.42 -28.06
C GLU A 93 8.72 -25.85 -27.02
N GLU A 94 7.54 -25.44 -27.46
CA GLU A 94 6.45 -24.96 -26.60
C GLU A 94 5.93 -26.07 -25.65
N GLN A 95 5.90 -27.32 -26.12
CA GLN A 95 5.55 -28.48 -25.30
C GLN A 95 6.59 -28.73 -24.19
N ILE A 96 7.89 -28.59 -24.48
CA ILE A 96 8.96 -28.71 -23.49
C ILE A 96 8.81 -27.64 -22.40
N VAL A 97 8.57 -26.38 -22.79
CA VAL A 97 8.35 -25.28 -21.84
C VAL A 97 7.18 -25.61 -20.91
N LYS A 98 6.04 -26.06 -21.47
CA LYS A 98 4.87 -26.45 -20.68
C LYS A 98 5.11 -27.62 -19.74
N ILE A 99 5.85 -28.63 -20.17
CA ILE A 99 6.19 -29.77 -19.32
C ILE A 99 7.04 -29.31 -18.14
N ASN A 100 8.05 -28.48 -18.39
CA ASN A 100 8.90 -27.91 -17.35
C ASN A 100 8.11 -27.02 -16.37
N GLU A 101 7.22 -26.16 -16.87
CA GLU A 101 6.33 -25.33 -16.03
C GLU A 101 5.41 -26.19 -15.15
N ARG A 102 4.83 -27.26 -15.72
CA ARG A 102 4.00 -28.22 -14.97
C ARG A 102 4.80 -28.93 -13.89
N GLU A 103 6.03 -29.33 -14.18
CA GLU A 103 6.92 -29.99 -13.22
C GLU A 103 7.31 -29.04 -12.08
N ILE A 104 7.65 -27.79 -12.40
CA ILE A 104 7.91 -26.74 -11.39
C ILE A 104 6.68 -26.54 -10.50
N ARG A 105 5.49 -26.46 -11.09
CA ARG A 105 4.23 -26.33 -10.33
C ARG A 105 3.97 -27.53 -9.44
N LYS A 106 4.16 -28.76 -9.93
CA LYS A 106 3.99 -29.98 -9.11
C LYS A 106 4.95 -29.99 -7.94
N LYS A 107 6.23 -29.69 -8.16
CA LYS A 107 7.24 -29.56 -7.09
C LYS A 107 6.83 -28.51 -6.04
N GLN A 108 6.30 -27.37 -6.46
CA GLN A 108 5.81 -26.35 -5.53
C GLN A 108 4.63 -26.86 -4.67
N ILE A 109 3.67 -27.59 -5.28
CA ILE A 109 2.53 -28.17 -4.57
C ILE A 109 3.00 -29.25 -3.57
N GLU A 110 3.89 -30.14 -3.99
CA GLU A 110 4.44 -31.20 -3.15
C GLU A 110 5.24 -30.61 -1.97
N ASN A 111 6.11 -29.62 -2.22
CA ASN A 111 6.84 -28.92 -1.17
C ASN A 111 5.89 -28.20 -0.19
N ASN A 112 4.80 -27.61 -0.68
CA ASN A 112 3.82 -26.96 0.18
C ASN A 112 3.12 -27.98 1.09
N LYS A 113 2.70 -29.12 0.54
CA LYS A 113 2.08 -30.20 1.32
C LYS A 113 3.04 -30.77 2.37
N GLN A 114 4.30 -31.01 1.98
CA GLN A 114 5.34 -31.43 2.92
C GLN A 114 5.50 -30.41 4.05
N PHE A 115 5.52 -29.11 3.74
CA PHE A 115 5.65 -28.07 4.76
C PHE A 115 4.42 -27.99 5.67
N GLU A 116 3.21 -28.18 5.14
CA GLU A 116 1.98 -28.24 5.93
C GLU A 116 2.02 -29.37 6.96
N GLU A 117 2.44 -30.58 6.55
CA GLU A 117 2.60 -31.73 7.45
C GLU A 117 3.62 -31.44 8.57
N VAL A 118 4.73 -30.77 8.25
CA VAL A 118 5.72 -30.33 9.25
C VAL A 118 5.11 -29.34 10.24
N VAL A 119 4.35 -28.35 9.77
CA VAL A 119 3.69 -27.36 10.63
C VAL A 119 2.67 -28.01 11.55
N GLN A 120 1.86 -28.94 11.02
CA GLN A 120 0.88 -29.67 11.82
C GLN A 120 1.57 -30.50 12.90
N MET A 121 2.61 -31.27 12.54
CA MET A 121 3.39 -32.05 13.50
C MET A 121 3.93 -31.17 14.63
N ILE A 122 4.51 -29.99 14.32
CA ILE A 122 5.02 -29.06 15.34
C ILE A 122 3.90 -28.55 16.26
N ARG A 123 2.72 -28.22 15.70
CA ARG A 123 1.57 -27.73 16.49
C ARG A 123 1.01 -28.77 17.45
N GLU A 124 1.16 -30.05 17.13
CA GLU A 124 0.74 -31.16 18.00
C GLU A 124 1.76 -31.42 19.14
N THR A 125 2.97 -30.87 19.05
CA THR A 125 3.96 -30.95 20.12
C THR A 125 3.71 -29.93 21.25
N LYS A 126 4.38 -30.13 22.39
CA LYS A 126 4.41 -29.17 23.52
C LYS A 126 5.37 -28.00 23.30
N TYR A 127 5.71 -27.66 22.05
CA TYR A 127 6.64 -26.59 21.72
C TYR A 127 6.21 -25.25 22.34
N ILE A 128 4.92 -24.93 22.32
CA ILE A 128 4.36 -23.69 22.89
C ILE A 128 4.57 -23.58 24.41
N ASP A 129 4.64 -24.72 25.11
CA ASP A 129 4.82 -24.78 26.56
C ASP A 129 6.31 -24.73 26.99
N THR A 130 7.22 -24.52 26.03
CA THR A 130 8.66 -24.51 26.30
C THR A 130 9.04 -23.29 27.16
N LYS A 131 9.60 -23.54 28.35
CA LYS A 131 10.03 -22.47 29.28
C LYS A 131 11.35 -21.77 28.90
N LYS A 132 12.03 -22.24 27.84
CA LYS A 132 13.29 -21.65 27.38
C LYS A 132 12.99 -20.33 26.68
N THR A 133 13.90 -19.37 26.82
CA THR A 133 13.87 -18.14 26.02
C THR A 133 14.05 -18.49 24.54
N LEU A 134 13.45 -17.68 23.66
CA LEU A 134 13.64 -17.80 22.22
C LEU A 134 15.13 -17.88 21.87
N SER A 135 15.49 -18.88 21.08
CA SER A 135 16.77 -19.01 20.43
C SER A 135 16.97 -17.93 19.38
N THR A 136 18.23 -17.72 18.99
CA THR A 136 18.56 -16.79 17.90
C THR A 136 17.85 -17.16 16.60
N ASP A 137 17.67 -18.44 16.33
CA ASP A 137 17.02 -18.93 15.11
C ASP A 137 15.52 -18.65 15.12
N GLU A 138 14.85 -18.84 16.25
CA GLU A 138 13.44 -18.45 16.42
C GLU A 138 13.25 -16.94 16.29
N MET A 139 14.16 -16.13 16.87
CA MET A 139 14.11 -14.67 16.73
C MET A 139 14.34 -14.23 15.28
N VAL A 140 15.26 -14.87 14.56
CA VAL A 140 15.52 -14.61 13.14
C VAL A 140 14.29 -14.93 12.30
N ALA A 141 13.73 -16.13 12.46
CA ALA A 141 12.55 -16.57 11.74
C ALA A 141 11.36 -15.62 11.99
N PHE A 142 11.14 -15.25 13.26
CA PHE A 142 10.07 -14.33 13.63
C PHE A 142 10.33 -12.91 13.12
N SER A 143 11.57 -12.44 13.11
CA SER A 143 11.93 -11.12 12.55
C SER A 143 11.59 -11.03 11.07
N ILE A 144 11.92 -12.06 10.29
CA ILE A 144 11.62 -12.10 8.86
C ILE A 144 10.11 -12.13 8.64
N SER A 145 9.37 -12.95 9.41
CA SER A 145 7.91 -13.00 9.31
C SER A 145 7.25 -11.66 9.67
N LEU A 146 7.71 -10.98 10.74
CA LEU A 146 7.22 -9.65 11.09
C LEU A 146 7.49 -8.64 9.99
N PHE A 147 8.69 -8.65 9.43
CA PHE A 147 9.09 -7.74 8.35
C PHE A 147 8.26 -7.94 7.07
N GLU A 148 8.21 -9.17 6.54
CA GLU A 148 7.54 -9.48 5.28
C GLU A 148 6.02 -9.34 5.37
N ASN A 149 5.41 -9.78 6.48
CA ASN A 149 3.95 -9.88 6.56
C ASN A 149 3.27 -8.64 7.15
N ASN A 150 3.98 -7.82 7.94
CA ASN A 150 3.35 -6.77 8.74
C ASN A 150 3.96 -5.38 8.53
N VAL A 151 5.11 -5.25 7.88
CA VAL A 151 5.70 -3.95 7.56
C VAL A 151 5.34 -3.58 6.12
N ASP A 152 4.54 -2.54 5.96
CA ASP A 152 4.19 -2.00 4.64
C ASP A 152 5.41 -1.43 3.90
N TYR A 153 5.35 -1.40 2.57
CA TYR A 153 6.46 -0.99 1.71
C TYR A 153 7.07 0.37 2.09
N MET A 154 6.24 1.37 2.41
CA MET A 154 6.71 2.70 2.78
C MET A 154 7.47 2.67 4.11
N SER A 155 6.95 1.93 5.08
CA SER A 155 7.62 1.75 6.37
C SER A 155 8.89 0.90 6.27
N GLN A 156 8.94 -0.07 5.35
CA GLN A 156 10.16 -0.81 5.05
C GLN A 156 11.25 0.15 4.58
N GLN A 157 10.96 1.01 3.61
CA GLN A 157 11.93 2.01 3.12
C GLN A 157 12.34 3.01 4.22
N LYS A 158 11.37 3.53 4.96
CA LYS A 158 11.63 4.59 5.94
C LYS A 158 12.39 4.11 7.17
N TYR A 159 11.98 2.97 7.74
CA TYR A 159 12.49 2.51 9.04
C TYR A 159 13.41 1.30 8.92
N PHE A 160 13.37 0.55 7.82
CA PHE A 160 14.01 -0.77 7.69
C PHE A 160 14.76 -0.96 6.36
N SER A 161 15.18 0.10 5.68
CA SER A 161 15.83 0.03 4.35
C SER A 161 17.07 -0.86 4.29
N LYS A 162 17.76 -1.06 5.42
CA LYS A 162 18.96 -1.90 5.54
C LYS A 162 18.68 -3.24 6.24
N PHE A 163 17.41 -3.65 6.37
CA PHE A 163 17.03 -4.83 7.15
C PHE A 163 17.59 -6.14 6.56
N LEU A 164 17.38 -6.37 5.26
CA LEU A 164 17.95 -7.54 4.57
C LEU A 164 19.33 -7.28 3.97
N GLY A 165 19.73 -6.00 3.85
CA GLY A 165 20.94 -5.59 3.15
C GLY A 165 20.77 -5.65 1.62
N ASP A 166 21.89 -5.77 0.89
CA ASP A 166 21.83 -6.01 -0.56
C ASP A 166 21.55 -7.50 -0.82
N THR A 167 20.37 -7.77 -1.37
CA THR A 167 19.89 -9.12 -1.70
C THR A 167 19.60 -9.31 -3.19
N SER A 168 20.01 -8.36 -4.04
CA SER A 168 19.67 -8.32 -5.47
C SER A 168 20.08 -9.58 -6.25
N LYS A 169 21.13 -10.27 -5.79
CA LYS A 169 21.68 -11.49 -6.42
C LYS A 169 21.48 -12.76 -5.58
N MET A 170 20.77 -12.68 -4.46
CA MET A 170 20.64 -13.80 -3.52
C MET A 170 19.33 -14.57 -3.76
N THR A 171 19.42 -15.89 -3.68
CA THR A 171 18.25 -16.77 -3.54
C THR A 171 17.59 -16.56 -2.17
N LYS A 172 16.32 -16.98 -2.02
CA LYS A 172 15.60 -16.85 -0.76
C LYS A 172 16.30 -17.58 0.40
N VAL A 173 16.93 -18.72 0.13
CA VAL A 173 17.69 -19.48 1.14
C VAL A 173 18.94 -18.68 1.57
N GLU A 174 19.70 -18.15 0.62
CA GLU A 174 20.88 -17.33 0.90
C GLU A 174 20.53 -16.05 1.65
N MET A 175 19.37 -15.44 1.37
CA MET A 175 18.87 -14.27 2.10
C MET A 175 18.67 -14.59 3.59
N VAL A 176 18.03 -15.71 3.91
CA VAL A 176 17.80 -16.15 5.30
C VAL A 176 19.13 -16.42 6.00
N GLU A 177 20.05 -17.11 5.34
CA GLU A 177 21.37 -17.39 5.92
C GLU A 177 22.21 -16.12 6.14
N ASN A 178 22.21 -15.21 5.16
CA ASN A 178 22.91 -13.93 5.27
C ASN A 178 22.33 -13.08 6.40
N PHE A 179 21.01 -13.04 6.53
CA PHE A 179 20.34 -12.34 7.64
C PHE A 179 20.68 -12.98 8.99
N LYS A 180 20.64 -14.32 9.10
CA LYS A 180 21.03 -15.05 10.31
C LYS A 180 22.47 -14.75 10.73
N LYS A 181 23.42 -14.72 9.79
CA LYS A 181 24.84 -14.40 10.06
C LYS A 181 25.04 -12.97 10.57
N LYS A 182 24.20 -12.03 10.13
CA LYS A 182 24.29 -10.60 10.48
C LYS A 182 23.28 -10.18 11.57
N PHE A 183 22.57 -11.14 12.15
CA PHE A 183 21.47 -10.85 13.05
C PHE A 183 21.94 -10.14 14.32
N LYS A 184 21.21 -9.09 14.69
CA LYS A 184 21.39 -8.36 15.95
C LYS A 184 20.06 -8.28 16.68
N LYS A 185 20.07 -8.55 17.99
CA LYS A 185 18.87 -8.46 18.85
C LYS A 185 18.21 -7.08 18.82
N GLU A 186 18.98 -6.02 18.56
CA GLU A 186 18.47 -4.66 18.40
C GLU A 186 17.46 -4.54 17.25
N ILE A 187 17.69 -5.23 16.14
CA ILE A 187 16.79 -5.23 14.98
C ILE A 187 15.46 -5.90 15.35
N PHE A 188 15.54 -7.01 16.08
CA PHE A 188 14.37 -7.70 16.60
C PHE A 188 13.54 -6.82 17.53
N HIS A 189 14.18 -6.17 18.51
CA HIS A 189 13.50 -5.23 19.40
C HIS A 189 12.89 -4.04 18.65
N LYS A 190 13.57 -3.54 17.61
CA LYS A 190 13.05 -2.45 16.77
C LYS A 190 11.80 -2.88 16.01
N LEU A 191 11.77 -4.08 15.44
CA LEU A 191 10.57 -4.64 14.81
C LEU A 191 9.42 -4.78 15.81
N ILE A 192 9.67 -5.35 16.99
CA ILE A 192 8.63 -5.48 18.03
C ILE A 192 8.07 -4.10 18.41
N ARG A 193 8.93 -3.12 18.66
CA ARG A 193 8.48 -1.75 19.00
C ARG A 193 7.66 -1.12 17.88
N TYR A 194 8.04 -1.36 16.63
CA TYR A 194 7.25 -0.91 15.47
C TYR A 194 5.88 -1.61 15.43
N MET A 195 5.81 -2.91 15.72
CA MET A 195 4.53 -3.62 15.78
C MET A 195 3.65 -3.11 16.92
N LEU A 196 4.23 -2.81 18.09
CA LEU A 196 3.49 -2.26 19.24
C LEU A 196 2.76 -0.95 18.88
N THR A 197 3.35 -0.09 18.06
CA THR A 197 2.70 1.17 17.66
C THR A 197 1.67 1.01 16.54
N LYS A 198 1.68 -0.13 15.83
CA LYS A 198 0.77 -0.42 14.72
C LYS A 198 -0.43 -1.28 15.09
N GLN A 199 -0.29 -2.12 16.12
CA GLN A 199 -1.34 -3.04 16.55
C GLN A 199 -2.41 -2.40 17.45
N VAL A 200 -2.32 -1.09 17.69
CA VAL A 200 -3.35 -0.33 18.44
C VAL A 200 -4.59 -0.08 17.56
N HIS A 201 -5.72 0.14 18.22
CA HIS A 201 -7.00 0.40 17.57
C HIS A 201 -7.38 1.88 17.71
N PHE A 202 -8.06 2.43 16.71
CA PHE A 202 -8.55 3.80 16.71
C PHE A 202 -10.07 3.85 16.44
N GLY A 203 -10.67 5.03 16.59
CA GLY A 203 -12.12 5.23 16.55
C GLY A 203 -12.69 5.24 17.96
N GLU A 204 -13.71 4.44 18.21
CA GLU A 204 -14.35 4.34 19.54
C GLU A 204 -13.51 3.51 20.53
N SER A 205 -12.60 2.67 20.02
CA SER A 205 -11.62 1.94 20.83
C SER A 205 -10.43 2.83 21.19
N ASN A 206 -10.13 2.97 22.49
CA ASN A 206 -9.11 3.88 23.00
C ASN A 206 -8.46 3.34 24.30
N HIS A 207 -7.56 4.13 24.89
CA HIS A 207 -6.76 3.75 26.06
C HIS A 207 -7.54 3.62 27.39
N VAL A 208 -8.86 3.85 27.40
CA VAL A 208 -9.71 3.62 28.59
C VAL A 208 -10.71 2.47 28.44
N ASN A 209 -10.97 2.01 27.22
CA ASN A 209 -12.03 1.02 26.96
C ASN A 209 -11.62 -0.17 26.07
N ASN A 210 -10.36 -0.24 25.62
CA ASN A 210 -9.86 -1.33 24.80
C ASN A 210 -8.57 -1.92 25.40
N LEU A 211 -8.52 -3.25 25.58
CA LEU A 211 -7.43 -3.95 26.25
C LEU A 211 -6.06 -3.72 25.59
N THR A 212 -5.99 -3.83 24.27
CA THR A 212 -4.75 -3.61 23.49
C THR A 212 -4.23 -2.19 23.70
N ASN A 213 -5.13 -1.20 23.61
CA ASN A 213 -4.78 0.20 23.76
C ASN A 213 -4.40 0.55 25.20
N ILE A 214 -5.10 0.01 26.20
CA ILE A 214 -4.75 0.18 27.62
C ILE A 214 -3.33 -0.35 27.89
N SER A 215 -3.02 -1.55 27.38
CA SER A 215 -1.71 -2.18 27.54
C SER A 215 -0.60 -1.34 26.89
N PHE A 216 -0.80 -0.92 25.64
CA PHE A 216 0.14 -0.05 24.94
C PHE A 216 0.34 1.28 25.69
N TYR A 217 -0.74 1.94 26.08
CA TYR A 217 -0.70 3.23 26.76
C TYR A 217 0.06 3.15 28.08
N SER A 218 -0.24 2.13 28.90
CA SER A 218 0.43 1.87 30.17
C SER A 218 1.94 1.63 29.98
N ALA A 219 2.32 0.87 28.94
CA ALA A 219 3.72 0.64 28.62
C ALA A 219 4.44 1.92 28.17
N MET A 220 3.78 2.77 27.37
CA MET A 220 4.36 4.01 26.87
C MET A 220 4.45 5.12 27.91
N GLN A 221 3.59 5.10 28.93
CA GLN A 221 3.65 6.05 30.05
C GLN A 221 5.04 6.07 30.68
N GLY A 222 5.67 4.91 30.94
CA GLY A 222 7.01 4.86 31.53
C GLY A 222 8.11 5.60 30.75
N TYR A 223 7.94 5.79 29.44
CA TYR A 223 8.94 6.45 28.58
C TYR A 223 8.58 7.90 28.25
N TYR A 224 7.29 8.25 28.25
CA TYR A 224 6.80 9.52 27.72
C TYR A 224 5.86 10.28 28.68
N ILE A 225 6.02 10.07 29.99
CA ILE A 225 5.18 10.64 31.06
C ILE A 225 4.80 12.10 30.80
N SER A 226 5.78 12.99 30.64
CA SER A 226 5.54 14.44 30.52
C SER A 226 4.78 14.82 29.26
N LYS A 227 5.08 14.17 28.12
CA LYS A 227 4.39 14.43 26.85
C LYS A 227 2.95 13.93 26.90
N ILE A 228 2.75 12.75 27.48
CA ILE A 228 1.42 12.16 27.64
C ILE A 228 0.57 13.03 28.57
N ALA A 229 1.10 13.44 29.73
CA ALA A 229 0.41 14.32 30.66
C ALA A 229 0.02 15.66 30.02
N GLY A 230 0.88 16.22 29.16
CA GLY A 230 0.56 17.40 28.38
C GLY A 230 -0.66 17.21 27.46
N ILE A 231 -0.72 16.08 26.74
CA ILE A 231 -1.85 15.74 25.86
C ILE A 231 -3.12 15.51 26.69
N GLU A 232 -3.05 14.76 27.79
CA GLU A 232 -4.19 14.50 28.67
C GLU A 232 -4.78 15.81 29.20
N LYS A 233 -3.93 16.74 29.64
CA LYS A 233 -4.36 18.05 30.13
C LYS A 233 -5.11 18.84 29.06
N GLU A 234 -4.58 18.91 27.84
CA GLU A 234 -5.23 19.61 26.73
C GLU A 234 -6.63 19.06 26.44
N TYR A 235 -6.78 17.72 26.43
CA TYR A 235 -8.07 17.09 26.19
C TYR A 235 -9.02 17.16 27.39
N ALA A 236 -8.52 17.19 28.63
CA ALA A 236 -9.33 17.43 29.82
C ALA A 236 -9.95 18.84 29.77
N GLU A 237 -9.15 19.88 29.49
CA GLU A 237 -9.64 21.26 29.38
C GLU A 237 -10.70 21.42 28.27
N LYS A 238 -10.50 20.76 27.11
CA LYS A 238 -11.48 20.74 26.02
C LYS A 238 -12.78 20.03 26.44
N ARG A 239 -12.68 18.94 27.20
CA ARG A 239 -13.82 18.15 27.68
C ARG A 239 -14.64 18.93 28.70
N ASP A 240 -13.99 19.56 29.67
CA ASP A 240 -14.65 20.35 30.71
C ASP A 240 -15.50 21.48 30.09
N LYS A 241 -14.93 22.21 29.12
CA LYS A 241 -15.64 23.25 28.37
C LYS A 241 -16.85 22.70 27.60
N ARG A 242 -16.70 21.52 26.99
CA ARG A 242 -17.80 20.87 26.26
C ARG A 242 -18.92 20.43 27.21
N GLU A 243 -18.57 19.80 28.32
CA GLU A 243 -19.53 19.31 29.31
C GLU A 243 -20.30 20.44 29.98
N ALA A 244 -19.67 21.58 30.26
CA ALA A 244 -20.35 22.79 30.74
C ALA A 244 -21.44 23.27 29.76
N ARG A 245 -21.10 23.44 28.47
CA ARG A 245 -22.07 23.84 27.43
C ARG A 245 -23.21 22.85 27.25
N LEU A 246 -22.93 21.55 27.37
CA LEU A 246 -23.95 20.52 27.28
C LEU A 246 -24.91 20.59 28.47
N LYS A 247 -24.41 20.78 29.70
CA LYS A 247 -25.24 20.97 30.89
C LYS A 247 -26.16 22.18 30.74
N GLU A 248 -25.64 23.33 30.32
CA GLU A 248 -26.45 24.53 30.08
C GLU A 248 -27.57 24.26 29.05
N ARG A 249 -27.24 23.60 27.93
CA ARG A 249 -28.23 23.27 26.90
C ARG A 249 -29.29 22.30 27.38
N ILE A 250 -28.90 21.29 28.17
CA ILE A 250 -29.83 20.34 28.78
C ILE A 250 -30.79 21.08 29.71
N THR A 251 -30.29 21.96 30.58
CA THR A 251 -31.14 22.75 31.49
C THR A 251 -32.14 23.65 30.75
N VAL A 252 -31.76 24.25 29.62
CA VAL A 252 -32.69 25.03 28.79
C VAL A 252 -33.78 24.14 28.19
N LEU A 253 -33.42 22.96 27.70
CA LEU A 253 -34.38 22.01 27.12
C LEU A 253 -35.31 21.42 28.19
N GLU A 254 -34.82 21.13 29.39
CA GLU A 254 -35.62 20.66 30.52
C GLU A 254 -36.70 21.69 30.89
N LYS A 255 -36.35 22.99 30.96
CA LYS A 255 -37.33 24.08 31.19
C LYS A 255 -38.39 24.16 30.08
N GLN A 256 -37.98 24.03 28.82
CA GLN A 256 -38.93 24.03 27.71
C GLN A 256 -39.90 22.84 27.77
N ILE A 257 -39.44 21.69 28.25
CA ILE A 257 -40.31 20.51 28.45
C ILE A 257 -41.29 20.75 29.59
N GLU A 258 -40.88 21.37 30.70
CA GLU A 258 -41.78 21.75 31.79
C GLU A 258 -42.87 22.72 31.30
N GLU A 259 -42.49 23.78 30.59
CA GLU A 259 -43.43 24.78 30.03
C GLU A 259 -44.41 24.21 28.99
N LEU A 260 -44.08 23.10 28.32
CA LEU A 260 -44.96 22.41 27.38
C LEU A 260 -45.94 21.44 28.05
N ASN A 261 -45.65 21.02 29.28
CA ASN A 261 -46.46 20.09 30.06
C ASN A 261 -47.41 20.80 31.04
N ASP A 262 -47.23 22.11 31.26
CA ASP A 262 -48.15 23.01 31.97
C ASP A 262 -49.21 23.60 31.00
#